data_AF-A0A182ERH7-F1
#
_entry.id   AF-A0A182ERH7-F1
#
_cell.length_a   1.000
_cell.length_b   1.000
_cell.length_c   1.000
_cell.angle_alpha   90.00
_cell.angle_beta   90.00
_cell.angle_gamma   90.00
#
_symmetry.space_group_name_H-M   'P 1'
#
loop_
_entity.id
_entity.type
_entity.pdbx_description
1 polymer ?
#
loop_
_entity_poly.entity_id
_entity_poly.type
_entity_poly.pdbx_seq_one_letter_code
_entity_poly.pdbx_strand_id
1 'polypeptide(L)'
;MDKKLTVQPAIVTFSVPLAEHQMVDLEIKNDWNKAIIFKMKTTRPDAFKMKPVYGLIEAGDKKKVILTLKKWDPNKKFKKNDHFTVVMAPAPDKCNNPMKIWKNWKENKRSEVSIGACRREVKIIYKGITEVKKKPSKAEMAKTTAVKDEEI
;
A
#
# COMPACT_ATOMS: atom_id res chain seq x y z
N MET A 1 11.15 -14.16 -12.56
CA MET A 1 12.14 -13.08 -12.30
C MET A 1 12.06 -12.53 -10.88
N ASP A 2 11.10 -13.03 -10.10
CA ASP A 2 10.50 -12.32 -8.96
C ASP A 2 11.28 -12.53 -7.64
N LYS A 3 12.12 -13.57 -7.57
CA LYS A 3 12.93 -13.89 -6.37
C LYS A 3 14.15 -12.98 -6.18
N LYS A 4 14.53 -12.19 -7.19
CA LYS A 4 15.70 -11.29 -7.13
C LYS A 4 15.35 -9.85 -6.77
N LEU A 5 14.06 -9.53 -6.69
CA LEU A 5 13.58 -8.19 -6.37
C LEU A 5 12.83 -8.25 -5.04
N THR A 6 13.40 -7.58 -4.04
CA THR A 6 12.91 -7.63 -2.67
C THR A 6 12.45 -6.25 -2.25
N VAL A 7 11.26 -6.17 -1.65
CA VAL A 7 10.71 -4.93 -1.09
C VAL A 7 10.44 -5.19 0.38
N GLN A 8 11.06 -4.40 1.26
CA GLN A 8 10.90 -4.51 2.70
C GLN A 8 10.64 -3.14 3.33
N PRO A 9 9.73 -3.05 4.32
CA PRO A 9 8.83 -4.11 4.79
C PRO A 9 7.67 -4.38 3.82
N ALA A 10 7.16 -5.63 3.79
CA ALA A 10 5.97 -5.98 3.00
C ALA A 10 4.65 -5.53 3.65
N ILE A 11 4.70 -5.12 4.91
CA ILE A 11 3.56 -4.63 5.68
C ILE A 11 4.01 -3.38 6.41
N VAL A 12 3.33 -2.26 6.19
CA VAL A 12 3.58 -0.99 6.87
C VAL A 12 2.48 -0.75 7.87
N THR A 13 2.85 -0.39 9.10
CA THR A 13 1.90 -0.13 10.18
C THR A 13 1.92 1.35 10.53
N PHE A 14 0.77 2.01 10.44
CA PHE A 14 0.57 3.39 10.88
C PHE A 14 -0.24 3.39 12.18
N SER A 15 0.23 4.11 13.21
CA SER A 15 -0.43 4.18 14.50
C SER A 15 -1.43 5.35 14.57
N VAL A 16 -2.47 5.26 15.39
CA VAL A 16 -3.37 6.40 15.66
C VAL A 16 -2.77 7.21 16.83
N PRO A 17 -2.70 8.56 16.79
CA PRO A 17 -3.43 9.51 15.94
C PRO A 17 -2.85 9.72 14.53
N LEU A 18 -3.67 9.47 13.51
CA LEU A 18 -3.36 9.71 12.09
C LEU A 18 -3.39 11.21 11.70
N ALA A 19 -3.58 12.09 12.68
CA ALA A 19 -3.38 13.52 12.55
C ALA A 19 -1.89 13.89 12.53
N GLU A 20 -1.03 13.00 13.03
CA GLU A 20 0.42 13.20 13.03
C GLU A 20 1.06 12.66 11.75
N HIS A 21 2.11 13.37 11.33
CA HIS A 21 2.84 13.08 10.10
C HIS A 21 3.71 11.83 10.30
N GLN A 22 3.22 10.68 9.85
CA GLN A 22 3.97 9.43 9.96
C GLN A 22 4.75 9.14 8.70
N MET A 23 6.01 8.78 8.88
CA MET A 23 6.90 8.36 7.81
C MET A 23 7.31 6.90 8.01
N VAL A 24 7.33 6.16 6.91
CA VAL A 24 7.78 4.77 6.86
C VAL A 24 8.77 4.63 5.72
N ASP A 25 9.97 4.16 6.05
CA ASP A 25 11.00 3.85 5.06
C ASP A 25 10.76 2.47 4.46
N LEU A 26 10.64 2.44 3.13
CA LEU A 26 10.55 1.25 2.32
C LEU A 26 11.87 1.06 1.56
N GLU A 27 12.53 -0.07 1.75
CA GLU A 27 13.74 -0.44 1.02
C GLU A 27 13.39 -1.39 -0.12
N ILE A 28 13.77 -1.00 -1.34
CA ILE A 28 13.67 -1.81 -2.55
C ILE A 28 15.08 -2.26 -2.91
N LYS A 29 15.34 -3.57 -2.85
CA LYS A 29 16.63 -4.17 -3.14
C LYS A 29 16.61 -4.88 -4.49
N ASN A 30 17.61 -4.59 -5.31
CA ASN A 30 17.82 -5.22 -6.61
C ASN A 30 18.96 -6.24 -6.55
N ASP A 31 18.66 -7.51 -6.25
CA ASP A 31 19.62 -8.61 -6.32
C ASP A 31 19.76 -9.18 -7.76
N TRP A 32 19.36 -8.40 -8.77
CA TRP A 32 19.50 -8.79 -10.17
C TRP A 32 20.75 -8.16 -10.80
N ASN A 33 21.34 -8.86 -11.78
CA ASN A 33 22.50 -8.40 -12.56
C ASN A 33 22.14 -7.34 -13.62
N LYS A 34 20.91 -6.83 -13.61
CA LYS A 34 20.46 -5.77 -14.52
C LYS A 34 19.89 -4.64 -13.70
N ALA A 35 20.09 -3.42 -14.16
CA ALA A 35 19.40 -2.27 -13.61
C ALA A 35 17.88 -2.46 -13.78
N ILE A 36 17.11 -1.93 -12.84
CA ILE A 36 15.66 -1.97 -12.85
C ILE A 36 15.10 -0.56 -12.69
N ILE A 37 13.91 -0.35 -13.22
CA ILE A 37 13.11 0.82 -12.91
C ILE A 37 11.93 0.41 -12.06
N PHE A 38 11.57 1.24 -11.10
CA PHE A 38 10.37 1.04 -10.29
C PHE A 38 9.41 2.22 -10.40
N LYS A 39 8.14 1.92 -10.17
CA LYS A 39 7.02 2.84 -10.09
C LYS A 39 6.16 2.47 -8.89
N MET A 40 5.97 3.43 -8.00
CA MET A 40 5.04 3.29 -6.90
C MET A 40 3.62 3.65 -7.32
N LYS A 41 2.67 2.87 -6.81
CA LYS A 41 1.23 3.12 -6.87
C LYS A 41 0.66 2.95 -5.46
N THR A 42 -0.43 3.64 -5.18
CA THR A 42 -1.16 3.54 -3.92
C THR A 42 -2.66 3.49 -4.21
N THR A 43 -3.41 2.84 -3.35
CA THR A 43 -4.88 2.92 -3.37
C THR A 43 -5.41 4.28 -2.92
N ARG A 44 -4.60 5.09 -2.22
CA ARG A 44 -5.01 6.34 -1.55
C ARG A 44 -4.00 7.48 -1.81
N PRO A 45 -3.90 8.00 -3.04
CA PRO A 45 -2.93 9.06 -3.37
C PRO A 45 -3.21 10.39 -2.65
N ASP A 46 -4.46 10.64 -2.24
CA ASP A 46 -4.82 11.86 -1.50
C ASP A 46 -4.29 11.86 -0.06
N ALA A 47 -4.18 10.68 0.58
CA ALA A 47 -3.78 10.57 1.98
C ALA A 47 -2.26 10.30 2.14
N PHE A 48 -1.67 9.56 1.20
CA PHE A 48 -0.27 9.15 1.26
C PHE A 48 0.58 9.87 0.20
N LYS A 49 1.72 10.39 0.66
CA LYS A 49 2.78 10.92 -0.19
C LYS A 49 3.91 9.90 -0.26
N MET A 50 4.45 9.68 -1.46
CA MET A 50 5.55 8.76 -1.68
C MET A 50 6.71 9.52 -2.32
N LYS A 51 7.92 9.35 -1.81
CA LYS A 51 9.13 9.95 -2.38
C LYS A 51 10.31 8.99 -2.32
N PRO A 52 10.92 8.62 -3.46
CA PRO A 52 10.55 8.92 -4.86
C PRO A 52 9.42 8.02 -5.41
N VAL A 53 8.58 8.54 -6.31
CA VAL A 53 7.50 7.76 -6.97
C VAL A 53 8.03 6.88 -8.12
N TYR A 54 9.04 7.38 -8.82
CA TYR A 54 9.74 6.69 -9.89
C TYR A 54 11.22 6.69 -9.56
N GLY A 55 11.90 5.60 -9.85
CA GLY A 55 13.34 5.54 -9.69
C GLY A 55 13.97 4.45 -10.52
N LEU A 56 15.28 4.54 -10.64
CA LEU A 56 16.15 3.52 -11.20
C LEU A 56 17.03 2.98 -10.08
N ILE A 57 17.22 1.67 -10.07
CA ILE A 57 18.06 0.94 -9.13
C ILE A 57 19.04 0.12 -9.95
N GLU A 58 20.32 0.34 -9.73
CA GLU A 58 21.38 -0.37 -10.43
C GLU A 58 21.46 -1.84 -9.98
N ALA A 59 22.19 -2.65 -10.74
CA ALA A 59 22.37 -4.07 -10.41
C ALA A 59 23.09 -4.22 -9.06
N GLY A 60 22.53 -5.00 -8.13
CA GLY A 60 23.08 -5.16 -6.78
C GLY A 60 22.80 -4.00 -5.82
N ASP A 61 22.15 -2.93 -6.27
CA ASP A 61 21.91 -1.74 -5.48
C ASP A 61 20.57 -1.78 -4.72
N LYS A 62 20.39 -0.85 -3.78
CA LYS A 62 19.15 -0.71 -3.01
C LYS A 62 18.70 0.73 -2.90
N LYS A 63 17.39 0.95 -3.03
CA LYS A 63 16.77 2.27 -2.96
C LYS A 63 15.84 2.37 -1.76
N LYS A 64 15.99 3.45 -0.99
CA LYS A 64 15.04 3.82 0.05
C LYS A 64 13.95 4.71 -0.53
N VAL A 65 12.71 4.43 -0.14
CA VAL A 65 11.52 5.18 -0.52
C VAL A 65 10.75 5.53 0.74
N ILE A 66 10.51 6.82 0.93
CA ILE A 66 9.81 7.33 2.09
C ILE A 66 8.32 7.42 1.78
N LEU A 67 7.54 6.70 2.56
CA LEU A 67 6.08 6.73 2.56
C LEU A 67 5.63 7.65 3.69
N THR A 68 4.92 8.71 3.37
CA THR A 68 4.51 9.72 4.34
C THR A 68 3.00 9.86 4.35
N LEU A 69 2.38 9.64 5.51
CA LEU A 69 0.97 9.91 5.72
C LEU A 69 0.79 11.41 6.02
N LYS A 70 0.13 12.14 5.11
CA LYS A 70 0.04 13.61 5.19
C LYS A 70 -1.08 14.11 6.09
N LYS A 71 -2.31 13.68 5.80
CA LYS A 71 -3.51 14.13 6.51
C LYS A 71 -4.58 13.08 6.31
N TRP A 72 -4.95 12.39 7.38
CA TRP A 72 -6.06 11.46 7.33
C TRP A 72 -7.37 12.21 7.55
N ASP A 73 -8.26 12.20 6.55
CA ASP A 73 -9.61 12.75 6.70
C ASP A 73 -10.39 11.94 7.76
N PRO A 74 -10.80 12.54 8.89
CA PRO A 74 -11.56 11.83 9.93
C PRO A 74 -12.92 11.32 9.43
N ASN A 75 -13.42 11.90 8.33
CA ASN A 75 -14.70 11.54 7.73
C ASN A 75 -14.62 10.34 6.75
N LYS A 76 -13.40 9.90 6.36
CA LYS A 76 -13.22 8.75 5.46
C LYS A 76 -13.06 7.47 6.27
N LYS A 77 -13.96 6.50 6.03
CA LYS A 77 -13.86 5.15 6.60
C LYS A 77 -12.52 4.49 6.23
N PHE A 78 -11.94 3.84 7.23
CA PHE A 78 -10.78 2.96 7.07
C PHE A 78 -11.16 1.80 6.16
N LYS A 79 -10.39 1.59 5.09
CA LYS A 79 -10.49 0.37 4.30
C LYS A 79 -9.33 -0.51 4.70
N LYS A 80 -9.62 -1.70 5.25
CA LYS A 80 -8.62 -2.72 5.59
C LYS A 80 -7.83 -3.25 4.35
N ASN A 81 -8.15 -2.75 3.15
CA ASN A 81 -7.57 -3.17 1.88
C ASN A 81 -6.64 -2.10 1.26
N ASP A 82 -6.26 -1.06 2.02
CA ASP A 82 -5.29 -0.09 1.54
C ASP A 82 -3.90 -0.75 1.40
N HIS A 83 -3.26 -0.53 0.25
CA HIS A 83 -1.96 -1.12 -0.06
C HIS A 83 -1.17 -0.19 -1.00
N PHE A 84 0.15 -0.33 -0.96
CA PHE A 84 1.05 0.23 -1.97
C PHE A 84 1.44 -0.87 -2.94
N THR A 85 1.44 -0.56 -4.23
CA THR A 85 1.95 -1.49 -5.25
C THR A 85 3.22 -0.90 -5.83
N VAL A 86 4.33 -1.60 -5.64
CA VAL A 86 5.61 -1.31 -6.27
C VAL A 86 5.69 -2.15 -7.54
N VAL A 87 5.61 -1.49 -8.69
CA VAL A 87 5.80 -2.13 -10.00
C VAL A 87 7.25 -1.92 -10.41
N MET A 88 7.99 -3.00 -10.61
CA MET A 88 9.39 -3.01 -11.00
C MET A 88 9.52 -3.66 -12.36
N ALA A 89 10.52 -3.27 -13.15
CA ALA A 89 10.78 -3.89 -14.44
C ALA A 89 12.25 -3.66 -14.83
N PRO A 90 12.84 -4.53 -15.66
CA PRO A 90 14.19 -4.33 -16.17
C PRO A 90 14.32 -3.00 -16.89
N ALA A 91 15.39 -2.28 -16.57
CA ALA A 91 15.77 -1.04 -17.23
C ALA A 91 16.22 -1.36 -18.67
N PRO A 92 15.64 -0.74 -19.71
CA PRO A 92 16.22 -0.80 -21.05
C PRO A 92 17.63 -0.17 -21.10
N ASP A 93 18.47 -0.59 -22.03
CA ASP A 93 19.89 -0.20 -22.15
C ASP A 93 20.15 1.32 -22.18
N LYS A 94 19.15 2.13 -22.58
CA LYS A 94 19.20 3.60 -22.55
C LYS A 94 18.25 4.19 -21.50
N CYS A 95 18.43 3.82 -20.23
CA CYS A 95 17.64 4.38 -19.13
C CYS A 95 18.21 5.67 -18.56
N ASN A 96 17.85 6.82 -19.16
CA ASN A 96 18.17 8.12 -18.54
C ASN A 96 17.03 8.63 -17.63
N ASN A 97 15.76 8.33 -17.96
CA ASN A 97 14.64 8.84 -17.17
C ASN A 97 13.52 7.79 -16.94
N PRO A 98 13.35 7.24 -15.72
CA PRO A 98 12.38 6.17 -15.43
C PRO A 98 10.96 6.58 -15.81
N MET A 99 10.59 7.85 -15.63
CA MET A 99 9.25 8.35 -15.96
C MET A 99 8.95 8.28 -17.47
N LYS A 100 9.93 8.58 -18.32
CA LYS A 100 9.77 8.51 -19.78
C LYS A 100 9.63 7.06 -20.25
N ILE A 101 10.37 6.13 -19.67
CA ILE A 101 10.29 4.71 -20.03
C ILE A 101 8.92 4.14 -19.69
N TRP A 102 8.40 4.45 -18.49
CA TRP A 102 7.06 4.04 -18.10
C TRP A 102 5.97 4.61 -19.03
N LYS A 103 6.12 5.85 -19.52
CA LYS A 103 5.23 6.41 -20.54
C LYS A 103 5.38 5.68 -21.87
N ASN A 104 6.61 5.46 -22.32
CA ASN A 104 6.92 4.80 -23.59
C ASN A 104 6.35 3.38 -23.65
N TRP A 105 6.45 2.60 -22.56
CA TRP A 105 5.84 1.26 -22.48
C TRP A 105 4.32 1.29 -22.58
N LYS A 106 3.68 2.29 -21.94
CA LYS A 106 2.23 2.48 -22.03
C LYS A 106 1.80 2.84 -23.46
N GLU A 107 2.55 3.72 -24.11
CA GLU A 107 2.26 4.17 -25.49
C GLU A 107 2.48 3.04 -26.51
N ASN A 108 3.56 2.27 -26.36
CA ASN A 108 3.84 1.09 -27.19
C ASN A 108 2.94 -0.11 -26.88
N LYS A 109 1.96 0.02 -25.96
CA LYS A 109 1.12 -1.08 -25.47
C LYS A 109 1.93 -2.33 -25.11
N ARG A 110 3.16 -2.17 -24.59
CA ARG A 110 3.96 -3.32 -24.18
C ARG A 110 3.32 -3.92 -22.94
N SER A 111 2.92 -5.19 -23.06
CA SER A 111 2.37 -5.96 -21.94
C SER A 111 3.39 -6.05 -20.82
N GLU A 112 2.93 -6.01 -19.56
CA GLU A 112 3.77 -6.16 -18.36
C GLU A 112 4.63 -7.43 -18.42
N VAL A 113 4.08 -8.51 -18.99
CA VAL A 113 4.80 -9.77 -19.22
C VAL A 113 5.95 -9.59 -20.21
N SER A 114 5.73 -8.87 -21.31
CA SER A 114 6.73 -8.64 -22.37
C SER A 114 7.88 -7.74 -21.91
N ILE A 115 7.62 -6.84 -20.96
CA ILE A 115 8.67 -6.01 -20.34
C ILE A 115 9.32 -6.69 -19.13
N GLY A 116 8.86 -7.88 -18.72
CA GLY A 116 9.36 -8.55 -17.50
C GLY A 116 9.04 -7.76 -16.23
N ALA A 117 7.89 -7.09 -16.17
CA ALA A 117 7.48 -6.34 -14.99
C ALA A 117 7.05 -7.27 -13.86
N CYS A 118 7.52 -6.99 -12.66
CA CYS A 118 7.15 -7.65 -11.42
C CYS A 118 6.43 -6.66 -10.51
N ARG A 119 5.34 -7.08 -9.87
CA ARG A 119 4.60 -6.26 -8.90
C ARG A 119 4.76 -6.80 -7.49
N ARG A 120 5.00 -5.91 -6.54
CA ARG A 120 5.04 -6.20 -5.10
C ARG A 120 4.03 -5.34 -4.39
N GLU A 121 3.17 -5.98 -3.61
CA GLU A 121 2.16 -5.30 -2.83
C GLU A 121 2.62 -5.21 -1.38
N VAL A 122 2.61 -3.98 -0.86
CA VAL A 122 2.92 -3.64 0.52
C VAL A 122 1.61 -3.30 1.21
N LYS A 123 1.19 -4.15 2.15
CA LYS A 123 -0.09 -3.97 2.85
C LYS A 123 0.01 -2.87 3.88
N ILE A 124 -1.05 -2.09 4.04
CA ILE A 124 -1.12 -1.03 5.05
C ILE A 124 -2.00 -1.51 6.20
N ILE A 125 -1.44 -1.52 7.40
CA ILE A 125 -2.14 -1.81 8.65
C ILE A 125 -2.25 -0.53 9.47
N TYR A 126 -3.41 -0.29 10.05
CA TYR A 126 -3.63 0.84 10.94
C TYR A 126 -3.78 0.30 12.36
N LYS A 127 -2.83 0.61 13.25
CA LYS A 127 -2.78 0.13 14.64
C LYS A 127 -3.40 1.19 15.57
N GLY A 128 -4.35 0.80 16.41
CA GLY A 128 -5.09 1.72 17.28
C GLY A 128 -6.50 2.08 16.80
N ILE A 129 -6.96 1.53 15.67
CA ILE A 129 -8.39 1.48 15.36
C ILE A 129 -8.95 0.28 16.14
N THR A 130 -9.26 0.48 17.42
CA THR A 130 -10.36 -0.29 18.01
C THR A 130 -11.58 0.02 17.16
N GLU A 131 -12.04 -0.99 16.43
CA GLU A 131 -13.35 -0.95 15.81
C GLU A 131 -14.30 -0.43 16.90
N VAL A 132 -14.89 0.75 16.71
CA VAL A 132 -16.16 1.02 17.35
C VAL A 132 -17.07 -0.08 16.81
N LYS A 133 -17.21 -1.15 17.59
CA LYS A 133 -18.19 -2.20 17.40
C LYS A 133 -19.52 -1.48 17.24
N LYS A 134 -19.93 -1.24 16.00
CA LYS A 134 -21.31 -0.86 15.70
C LYS A 134 -22.09 -2.17 15.62
N LYS A 135 -22.55 -2.66 16.77
CA LYS A 135 -23.76 -3.46 16.96
C LYS A 135 -24.31 -3.15 18.35
N PRO A 136 -25.61 -2.83 18.45
CA PRO A 136 -26.64 -3.86 18.35
C PRO A 136 -27.56 -3.63 17.13
N SER A 137 -27.75 -4.60 16.25
CA SER A 137 -28.93 -5.49 16.24
C SER A 137 -30.24 -4.77 16.54
N LYS A 138 -30.90 -4.27 15.48
CA LYS A 138 -32.33 -3.98 15.47
C LYS A 138 -33.03 -5.06 14.64
N ALA A 139 -33.10 -6.25 15.22
CA ALA A 139 -33.98 -7.33 14.80
C ALA A 139 -34.27 -8.10 16.09
N GLU A 140 -35.36 -7.72 16.75
CA GLU A 140 -36.31 -8.57 17.49
C GLU A 140 -37.11 -7.65 18.41
N MET A 141 -38.15 -7.04 17.84
CA MET A 141 -39.21 -6.37 18.58
C MET A 141 -40.37 -7.34 18.57
N ALA A 142 -40.35 -8.35 19.45
CA ALA A 142 -41.50 -9.19 19.71
C ALA A 142 -41.34 -9.94 21.04
N LYS A 143 -42.18 -9.54 22.01
CA LYS A 143 -42.80 -10.37 23.04
C LYS A 143 -41.85 -11.09 24.02
N THR A 144 -41.94 -10.73 25.29
CA THR A 144 -42.66 -11.51 26.31
C THR A 144 -42.52 -10.78 27.65
N THR A 145 -43.51 -9.97 28.01
CA THR A 145 -43.74 -9.61 29.42
C THR A 145 -44.70 -10.66 29.95
N ALA A 146 -44.19 -11.63 30.71
CA ALA A 146 -45.02 -12.54 31.48
C ALA A 146 -44.24 -13.08 32.71
N VAL A 147 -44.56 -12.46 33.84
CA VAL A 147 -44.85 -13.06 35.17
C VAL A 147 -43.83 -13.98 35.84
N LYS A 148 -43.33 -13.51 37.00
CA LYS A 148 -43.20 -14.17 38.32
C LYS A 148 -42.32 -13.25 39.20
N ASP A 149 -42.68 -12.83 40.40
CA ASP A 149 -43.13 -13.54 41.63
C ASP A 149 -43.79 -12.47 42.54
N GLU A 150 -44.63 -12.70 43.55
CA GLU A 150 -44.50 -13.66 44.66
C GLU A 150 -45.83 -13.64 45.46
N GLU A 151 -46.23 -14.82 45.96
CA GLU A 151 -47.17 -15.00 47.07
C GLU A 151 -46.59 -14.40 48.37
N ILE A 152 -47.49 -13.86 49.21
CA ILE A 152 -47.56 -13.90 50.70
C ILE A 152 -48.29 -12.63 51.18
#